data_AF-A0A7W0TZK7-F1
#
_entry.id   AF-A0A7W0TZK7-F1
#
_cell.length_a   1.000
_cell.length_b   1.000
_cell.length_c   1.000
_cell.angle_alpha   90.00
_cell.angle_beta   90.00
_cell.angle_gamma   90.00
#
_symmetry.space_group_name_H-M   'P 1'
#
loop_
_entity.id
_entity.type
_entity.pdbx_description
1 polymer ?
#
loop_
_entity_poly.entity_id
_entity_poly.type
_entity_poly.pdbx_seq_one_letter_code
_entity_poly.pdbx_strand_id
1 'polypeptide(L)'
;GERKIGHAGTLDPAATGVLPIAVGSARKTLEYLSGADKTYVARVTFGVETETEDAEGTVTAVRDAAALDAAAVEAALAGFLGPRLQIPPMYAAIKVGGQRLYEIARRGETIERAPRPVVIHWLELLAWEPPTATVLVDCSKGTYVRALARDLGAALGPGAHLSGLVRTRSGPFRIEDAITLEALAALPLPEAWPEIAVPPDAPIQHLPTLLLDPDQTRRWRQGLPLPAAGVAGECRAYGADGAWLGIGRAAEDGAAWRPAKVVAVAVGSAA
;
A
#
# COMPACT_ATOMS: atom_id res chain seq x y z
N GLY A 1 -5.93 25.52 8.08
CA GLY A 1 -5.47 24.33 7.35
C GLY A 1 -6.10 23.08 7.94
N GLU A 2 -6.38 22.07 7.11
CA GLU A 2 -6.81 20.74 7.55
C GLU A 2 -5.68 20.06 8.35
N ARG A 3 -6.01 19.46 9.50
CA ARG A 3 -5.06 18.80 10.42
C ARG A 3 -5.16 17.28 10.37
N LYS A 4 -6.22 16.75 9.75
CA LYS A 4 -6.54 15.33 9.68
C LYS A 4 -5.97 14.73 8.40
N ILE A 5 -4.69 14.39 8.40
CA ILE A 5 -4.01 13.77 7.26
C ILE A 5 -3.51 12.36 7.66
N GLY A 6 -3.49 11.43 6.72
CA GLY A 6 -2.91 10.09 6.89
C GLY A 6 -2.52 9.49 5.54
N HIS A 7 -1.75 8.41 5.55
CA HIS A 7 -1.32 7.71 4.33
C HIS A 7 -1.55 6.20 4.43
N ALA A 8 -1.63 5.52 3.29
CA ALA A 8 -1.79 4.07 3.23
C ALA A 8 -0.55 3.39 2.64
N GLY A 9 0.27 2.80 3.52
CA GLY A 9 1.47 2.05 3.14
C GLY A 9 2.71 2.94 3.01
N THR A 10 3.56 2.90 4.03
CA THR A 10 4.86 3.57 4.06
C THR A 10 5.72 3.16 2.85
N LEU A 11 6.44 4.13 2.28
CA LEU A 11 7.56 3.89 1.38
C LEU A 11 8.85 4.04 2.18
N ASP A 12 9.83 3.19 1.91
CA ASP A 12 11.19 3.37 2.44
C ASP A 12 11.76 4.71 1.93
N PRO A 13 12.64 5.40 2.68
CA PRO A 13 13.14 6.73 2.28
C PRO A 13 13.76 6.80 0.89
N ALA A 14 14.51 5.77 0.48
CA ALA A 14 15.11 5.67 -0.85
C ALA A 14 14.11 5.28 -1.97
N ALA A 15 12.87 4.93 -1.63
CA ALA A 15 11.86 4.54 -2.60
C ALA A 15 11.05 5.76 -3.08
N THR A 16 10.58 5.70 -4.32
CA THR A 16 9.69 6.71 -4.91
C THR A 16 8.38 6.09 -5.39
N GLY A 17 7.47 6.91 -5.88
CA GLY A 17 6.23 6.48 -6.52
C GLY A 17 4.97 6.77 -5.70
N VAL A 18 3.92 6.00 -5.97
CA VAL A 18 2.56 6.27 -5.49
C VAL A 18 2.48 6.16 -3.96
N LEU A 19 2.08 7.23 -3.29
CA LEU A 19 1.74 7.23 -1.87
C LEU A 19 0.33 7.81 -1.67
N PRO A 20 -0.70 6.97 -1.46
CA PRO A 20 -2.04 7.49 -1.24
C PRO A 20 -2.10 8.30 0.06
N ILE A 21 -2.47 9.58 -0.07
CA ILE A 21 -2.69 10.50 1.04
C ILE A 21 -4.18 10.74 1.21
N ALA A 22 -4.71 10.47 2.40
CA ALA A 22 -6.09 10.73 2.75
C ALA A 22 -6.22 11.97 3.64
N VAL A 23 -7.10 12.87 3.23
CA VAL A 23 -7.35 14.16 3.88
C VAL A 23 -8.75 14.17 4.50
N GLY A 24 -8.87 14.71 5.72
CA GLY A 24 -10.14 14.86 6.42
C GLY A 24 -10.86 13.54 6.69
N SER A 25 -12.08 13.44 6.14
CA SER A 25 -12.95 12.26 6.26
C SER A 25 -12.49 11.07 5.42
N ALA A 26 -11.71 11.29 4.36
CA ALA A 26 -11.17 10.23 3.50
C ALA A 26 -10.27 9.26 4.28
N ARG A 27 -9.71 9.67 5.42
CA ARG A 27 -8.93 8.76 6.28
C ARG A 27 -9.70 7.52 6.72
N LYS A 28 -11.04 7.57 6.69
CA LYS A 28 -11.92 6.44 6.98
C LYS A 28 -11.75 5.28 5.99
N THR A 29 -11.25 5.52 4.77
CA THR A 29 -11.03 4.48 3.76
C THR A 29 -9.58 3.98 3.68
N LEU A 30 -8.66 4.52 4.50
CA LEU A 30 -7.24 4.14 4.49
C LEU A 30 -6.98 2.65 4.77
N GLU A 31 -7.83 1.99 5.56
CA GLU A 31 -7.65 0.57 5.90
C GLU A 31 -7.81 -0.33 4.66
N TYR A 32 -8.69 0.05 3.73
CA TYR A 32 -8.93 -0.67 2.48
C TYR A 32 -7.72 -0.57 1.54
N LEU A 33 -6.99 0.56 1.61
CA LEU A 33 -5.75 0.75 0.85
C LEU A 33 -4.54 0.07 1.50
N SER A 34 -4.49 0.06 2.84
CA SER A 34 -3.42 -0.62 3.57
C SER A 34 -3.44 -2.13 3.31
N GLY A 35 -4.66 -2.66 3.11
CA GLY A 35 -4.91 -4.05 2.73
C GLY A 35 -4.65 -4.39 1.26
N ALA A 36 -4.55 -3.38 0.38
CA ALA A 36 -4.53 -3.60 -1.06
C ALA A 36 -3.15 -4.02 -1.59
N ASP A 37 -3.20 -4.71 -2.72
CA ASP A 37 -2.03 -5.14 -3.48
C ASP A 37 -1.28 -3.94 -4.07
N LYS A 38 0.01 -4.13 -4.30
CA LYS A 38 0.93 -3.08 -4.74
C LYS A 38 1.78 -3.58 -5.89
N THR A 39 2.14 -2.65 -6.77
CA THR A 39 3.05 -2.93 -7.88
C THR A 39 4.28 -2.07 -7.76
N TYR A 40 5.42 -2.68 -8.03
CA TYR A 40 6.72 -2.05 -7.97
C TYR A 40 7.52 -2.34 -9.22
N VAL A 41 8.33 -1.38 -9.63
CA VAL A 41 9.50 -1.61 -10.47
C VAL A 41 10.70 -1.54 -9.54
N ALA A 42 11.42 -2.66 -9.44
CA ALA A 42 12.51 -2.86 -8.49
C ALA A 42 13.81 -3.11 -9.25
N ARG A 43 14.87 -2.40 -8.87
CA ARG A 43 16.23 -2.60 -9.36
C ARG A 43 16.98 -3.45 -8.33
N VAL A 44 17.45 -4.61 -8.74
CA VAL A 44 18.17 -5.58 -7.89
C VAL A 44 19.60 -5.69 -8.39
N THR A 45 20.58 -5.44 -7.52
CA THR A 45 22.00 -5.56 -7.84
C THR A 45 22.56 -6.81 -7.20
N PHE A 46 23.07 -7.74 -8.02
CA PHE A 46 23.67 -9.00 -7.59
C PHE A 46 25.15 -8.86 -7.22
N GLY A 47 25.64 -9.75 -6.37
CA GLY A 47 27.05 -9.80 -5.94
C GLY A 47 27.39 -8.92 -4.75
N VAL A 48 26.43 -8.16 -4.21
CA VAL A 48 26.61 -7.32 -3.02
C VAL A 48 25.43 -7.49 -2.08
N GLU A 49 25.71 -7.83 -0.83
CA GLU A 49 24.74 -7.86 0.26
C GLU A 49 24.99 -6.69 1.21
N THR A 50 23.90 -6.14 1.76
CA THR A 50 23.95 -5.03 2.71
C THR A 50 23.12 -5.34 3.95
N GLU A 51 23.43 -4.68 5.06
CA GLU A 51 22.75 -4.87 6.34
C GLU A 51 21.23 -4.56 6.29
N THR A 52 20.85 -3.56 5.50
CA THR A 52 19.47 -3.09 5.36
C THR A 52 18.72 -3.74 4.20
N GLU A 53 19.39 -4.62 3.44
CA GLU A 53 18.89 -5.27 2.23
C GLU A 53 18.57 -4.29 1.08
N ASP A 54 19.08 -3.05 1.18
CA ASP A 54 19.02 -2.00 0.16
C ASP A 54 20.36 -1.27 0.03
N ALA A 55 20.44 -0.33 -0.91
CA ALA A 55 21.67 0.44 -1.18
C ALA A 55 22.07 1.43 -0.06
N GLU A 56 21.22 1.68 0.95
CA GLU A 56 21.55 2.59 2.06
C GLU A 56 22.37 1.89 3.16
N GLY A 57 22.40 0.57 3.17
CA GLY A 57 23.08 -0.23 4.19
C GLY A 57 24.57 -0.38 3.96
N THR A 58 25.30 -0.65 5.05
CA THR A 58 26.71 -1.04 4.97
C THR A 58 26.83 -2.41 4.28
N VAL A 59 27.82 -2.55 3.40
CA VAL A 59 28.14 -3.81 2.71
C VAL A 59 28.57 -4.87 3.72
N THR A 60 27.94 -6.04 3.67
CA THR A 60 28.23 -7.18 4.55
C THR A 60 28.92 -8.33 3.82
N ALA A 61 28.69 -8.48 2.51
CA ALA A 61 29.37 -9.46 1.67
C ALA A 61 29.48 -8.97 0.22
N VAL A 62 30.55 -9.39 -0.45
CA VAL A 62 30.77 -9.17 -1.88
C VAL A 62 31.15 -10.51 -2.51
N ARG A 63 30.50 -10.87 -3.62
CA ARG A 63 30.73 -12.11 -4.37
C ARG A 63 30.72 -11.82 -5.85
N ASP A 64 31.40 -12.66 -6.63
CA ASP A 64 31.39 -12.53 -8.08
C ASP A 64 30.02 -12.93 -8.65
N ALA A 65 29.44 -12.05 -9.46
CA ALA A 65 28.16 -12.25 -10.16
C ALA A 65 28.34 -12.26 -11.68
N ALA A 66 29.57 -12.25 -12.20
CA ALA A 66 29.86 -12.16 -13.63
C ALA A 66 29.31 -13.33 -14.46
N ALA A 67 29.10 -14.49 -13.83
CA ALA A 67 28.54 -15.67 -14.47
C ALA A 67 27.00 -15.65 -14.57
N LEU A 68 26.31 -14.68 -13.95
CA LEU A 68 24.87 -14.55 -14.08
C LEU A 68 24.52 -13.96 -15.45
N ASP A 69 23.49 -14.53 -16.07
CA ASP A 69 22.87 -14.00 -17.27
C ASP A 69 21.36 -13.77 -17.07
N ALA A 70 20.71 -13.13 -18.04
CA ALA A 70 19.29 -12.84 -17.99
C ALA A 70 18.44 -14.11 -17.83
N ALA A 71 18.81 -15.20 -18.52
CA ALA A 71 18.07 -16.45 -18.51
C ALA A 71 18.07 -17.12 -17.12
N ALA A 72 19.21 -17.09 -16.41
CA ALA A 72 19.31 -17.56 -15.04
C ALA A 72 18.42 -16.74 -14.09
N VAL A 73 18.42 -15.40 -14.25
CA VAL A 73 17.55 -14.53 -13.45
C VAL A 73 16.08 -14.81 -13.73
N GLU A 74 15.66 -14.86 -14.99
CA GLU A 74 14.28 -15.18 -15.40
C GLU A 74 13.81 -16.53 -14.83
N ALA A 75 14.64 -17.56 -14.95
CA ALA A 75 14.35 -18.88 -14.40
C ALA A 75 14.18 -18.84 -12.88
N ALA A 76 15.03 -18.09 -12.17
CA ALA A 76 14.93 -17.94 -10.72
C ALA A 76 13.64 -17.20 -10.30
N LEU A 77 13.24 -16.14 -11.02
CA LEU A 77 12.03 -15.36 -10.72
C LEU A 77 10.77 -16.25 -10.72
N ALA A 78 10.67 -17.23 -11.64
CA ALA A 78 9.53 -18.14 -11.70
C ALA A 78 9.27 -18.89 -10.37
N GLY A 79 10.33 -19.19 -9.60
CA GLY A 79 10.23 -19.84 -8.28
C GLY A 79 9.68 -18.97 -7.14
N PHE A 80 9.45 -17.68 -7.40
CA PHE A 80 8.92 -16.74 -6.42
C PHE A 80 7.43 -16.44 -6.58
N LEU A 81 6.82 -16.82 -7.71
CA LEU A 81 5.40 -16.63 -7.97
C LEU A 81 4.52 -17.41 -7.00
N GLY A 82 3.36 -16.83 -6.67
CA GLY A 82 2.35 -17.44 -5.82
C GLY A 82 2.54 -17.24 -4.31
N PRO A 83 1.79 -17.99 -3.49
CA PRO A 83 1.85 -17.90 -2.04
C PRO A 83 3.19 -18.38 -1.50
N ARG A 84 3.79 -17.60 -0.59
CA ARG A 84 5.05 -17.97 0.06
C ARG A 84 5.21 -17.35 1.43
N LEU A 85 6.15 -17.89 2.20
CA LEU A 85 6.59 -17.31 3.46
C LEU A 85 7.80 -16.42 3.22
N GLN A 86 7.75 -15.19 3.74
CA GLN A 86 8.85 -14.24 3.66
C GLN A 86 9.28 -13.85 5.07
N ILE A 87 10.58 -13.88 5.33
CA ILE A 87 11.16 -13.32 6.56
C ILE A 87 11.32 -11.81 6.36
N PRO A 88 10.64 -10.97 7.15
CA PRO A 88 10.78 -9.52 7.06
C PRO A 88 12.24 -9.07 7.32
N PRO A 89 12.69 -7.96 6.72
CA PRO A 89 13.99 -7.38 7.04
C PRO A 89 14.05 -6.90 8.50
N MET A 90 15.25 -6.79 9.05
CA MET A 90 15.47 -6.16 10.38
C MET A 90 15.06 -4.68 10.37
N TYR A 91 15.27 -3.97 9.26
CA TYR A 91 14.89 -2.57 9.10
C TYR A 91 13.43 -2.42 8.64
N ALA A 92 12.50 -2.91 9.46
CA ALA A 92 11.06 -2.89 9.20
C ALA A 92 10.25 -2.19 10.32
N ALA A 93 9.07 -1.67 9.97
CA ALA A 93 8.17 -1.01 10.92
C ALA A 93 7.33 -1.98 11.77
N ILE A 94 7.41 -3.30 11.51
CA ILE A 94 6.69 -4.33 12.26
C ILE A 94 7.14 -4.32 13.73
N LYS A 95 6.18 -4.56 14.64
CA LYS A 95 6.46 -4.74 16.07
C LYS A 95 6.65 -6.22 16.42
N VAL A 96 7.68 -6.50 17.21
CA VAL A 96 7.93 -7.81 17.84
C VAL A 96 8.22 -7.53 19.33
N GLY A 97 7.51 -8.21 20.23
CA GLY A 97 7.64 -7.95 21.68
C GLY A 97 7.31 -6.50 22.09
N GLY A 98 6.46 -5.81 21.34
CA GLY A 98 6.07 -4.41 21.60
C GLY A 98 7.00 -3.33 21.01
N GLN A 99 8.20 -3.69 20.56
CA GLN A 99 9.18 -2.78 19.95
C GLN A 99 9.20 -2.91 18.42
N ARG A 100 9.50 -1.83 17.70
CA ARG A 100 9.61 -1.89 16.22
C ARG A 100 10.98 -2.44 15.80
N LEU A 101 11.01 -3.28 14.77
CA LEU A 101 12.24 -3.94 14.32
C LEU A 101 13.36 -2.94 13.95
N TYR A 102 13.03 -1.85 13.26
CA TYR A 102 14.05 -0.83 12.94
C TYR A 102 14.65 -0.15 14.19
N GLU A 103 13.93 -0.08 15.32
CA GLU A 103 14.45 0.50 16.56
C GLU A 103 15.47 -0.43 17.21
N ILE A 104 15.24 -1.74 17.10
CA ILE A 104 16.16 -2.79 17.55
C ILE A 104 17.41 -2.79 16.66
N ALA A 105 17.22 -2.79 15.33
CA ALA A 105 18.33 -2.79 14.35
C ALA A 105 19.25 -1.58 14.53
N ARG A 106 18.71 -0.38 14.77
CA ARG A 106 19.49 0.84 15.04
C ARG A 106 20.34 0.78 16.32
N ARG A 107 20.06 -0.14 17.23
CA ARG A 107 20.90 -0.42 18.40
C ARG A 107 22.00 -1.46 18.12
N GLY A 108 22.11 -1.94 16.88
CA GLY A 108 23.00 -3.04 16.50
C GLY A 108 22.52 -4.41 16.99
N GLU A 109 21.27 -4.50 17.46
CA GLU A 109 20.68 -5.75 17.94
C GLU A 109 19.99 -6.48 16.78
N THR A 110 20.13 -7.80 16.74
CA THR A 110 19.39 -8.67 15.82
C THR A 110 18.44 -9.56 16.60
N ILE A 111 17.27 -9.81 16.04
CA ILE A 111 16.31 -10.76 16.59
C ILE A 111 15.82 -11.72 15.52
N GLU A 112 15.44 -12.92 15.93
CA GLU A 112 14.76 -13.85 15.04
C GLU A 112 13.38 -13.31 14.67
N ARG A 113 13.02 -13.40 13.38
CA ARG A 113 11.71 -12.97 12.87
C ARG A 113 11.00 -14.17 12.28
N ALA A 114 9.78 -14.42 12.75
CA ALA A 114 8.92 -15.42 12.16
C ALA A 114 8.59 -15.07 10.70
N PRO A 115 8.66 -16.04 9.76
CA PRO A 115 8.18 -15.85 8.39
C PRO A 115 6.70 -15.47 8.35
N ARG A 116 6.32 -14.65 7.38
CA ARG A 116 4.94 -14.17 7.19
C ARG A 116 4.42 -14.53 5.80
N PRO A 117 3.12 -14.86 5.67
CA PRO A 117 2.54 -15.18 4.38
C PRO A 117 2.45 -13.92 3.51
N VAL A 118 2.89 -14.06 2.27
CA VAL A 118 2.77 -13.08 1.18
C VAL A 118 2.40 -13.82 -0.10
N VAL A 119 1.88 -13.09 -1.08
CA VAL A 119 1.62 -13.63 -2.42
C VAL A 119 2.30 -12.72 -3.43
N ILE A 120 3.10 -13.32 -4.32
CA ILE A 120 3.61 -12.63 -5.51
C ILE A 120 2.68 -12.99 -6.66
N HIS A 121 1.84 -12.04 -7.08
CA HIS A 121 0.85 -12.24 -8.14
C HIS A 121 1.48 -12.20 -9.53
N TRP A 122 2.47 -11.32 -9.71
CA TRP A 122 3.23 -11.18 -10.94
C TRP A 122 4.69 -10.87 -10.63
N LEU A 123 5.60 -11.44 -11.41
CA LEU A 123 7.02 -11.20 -11.30
C LEU A 123 7.67 -11.41 -12.66
N GLU A 124 8.31 -10.38 -13.17
CA GLU A 124 8.82 -10.35 -14.55
C GLU A 124 10.14 -9.58 -14.62
N LEU A 125 11.08 -10.09 -15.41
CA LEU A 125 12.30 -9.36 -15.75
C LEU A 125 11.99 -8.35 -16.85
N LEU A 126 12.15 -7.06 -16.55
CA LEU A 126 11.95 -5.97 -17.51
C LEU A 126 13.24 -5.62 -18.25
N ALA A 127 14.39 -5.68 -17.56
CA ALA A 127 15.68 -5.36 -18.14
C ALA A 127 16.82 -6.08 -17.39
N TRP A 128 17.86 -6.43 -18.14
CA TRP A 128 19.10 -6.99 -17.62
C TRP A 128 20.28 -6.11 -18.03
N GLU A 129 20.90 -5.49 -17.03
CA GLU A 129 22.08 -4.63 -17.13
C GLU A 129 23.13 -5.16 -16.14
N PRO A 130 23.85 -6.26 -16.47
CA PRO A 130 24.64 -7.00 -15.49
C PRO A 130 25.59 -6.11 -14.67
N PRO A 131 25.68 -6.31 -13.34
CA PRO A 131 25.03 -7.36 -12.54
C PRO A 131 23.67 -6.91 -11.98
N THR A 132 22.91 -6.08 -12.68
CA THR A 132 21.62 -5.54 -12.24
C THR A 132 20.45 -6.08 -13.06
N ALA A 133 19.38 -6.49 -12.38
CA ALA A 133 18.08 -6.74 -12.97
C ALA A 133 17.07 -5.65 -12.60
N THR A 134 16.25 -5.23 -13.55
CA THR A 134 15.02 -4.47 -13.28
C THR A 134 13.84 -5.42 -13.38
N VAL A 135 13.06 -5.54 -12.30
CA VAL A 135 11.93 -6.47 -12.21
C VAL A 135 10.62 -5.76 -11.90
N LEU A 136 9.55 -6.18 -12.56
CA LEU A 136 8.18 -5.81 -12.22
C LEU A 136 7.67 -6.76 -11.16
N VAL A 137 7.15 -6.24 -10.04
CA VAL A 137 6.63 -7.04 -8.93
C VAL A 137 5.20 -6.61 -8.63
N ASP A 138 4.24 -7.50 -8.76
CA ASP A 138 2.88 -7.33 -8.25
C ASP A 138 2.68 -8.26 -7.05
N CYS A 139 2.34 -7.70 -5.89
CA CYS A 139 2.34 -8.47 -4.66
C CYS A 139 1.29 -8.01 -3.65
N SER A 140 0.92 -8.97 -2.79
CA SER A 140 0.01 -8.73 -1.69
C SER A 140 0.59 -7.76 -0.66
N LYS A 141 -0.28 -7.21 0.19
CA LYS A 141 0.15 -6.43 1.36
C LYS A 141 1.21 -7.17 2.20
N GLY A 142 2.11 -6.39 2.82
CA GLY A 142 3.12 -6.93 3.74
C GLY A 142 4.34 -7.55 3.06
N THR A 143 4.37 -7.62 1.74
CA THR A 143 5.56 -8.02 0.97
C THR A 143 6.65 -6.96 1.09
N TYR A 144 7.85 -7.40 1.46
CA TYR A 144 9.06 -6.60 1.46
C TYR A 144 9.84 -6.87 0.17
N VAL A 145 9.95 -5.88 -0.71
CA VAL A 145 10.70 -6.00 -1.96
C VAL A 145 12.21 -6.12 -1.69
N ARG A 146 12.71 -5.55 -0.59
CA ARG A 146 14.08 -5.75 -0.09
C ARG A 146 14.37 -7.22 0.23
N ALA A 147 13.47 -7.86 0.96
CA ALA A 147 13.58 -9.29 1.24
C ALA A 147 13.46 -10.14 -0.03
N LEU A 148 12.62 -9.75 -1.00
CA LEU A 148 12.57 -10.41 -2.31
C LEU A 148 13.92 -10.33 -3.05
N ALA A 149 14.56 -9.16 -3.05
CA ALA A 149 15.88 -8.98 -3.64
C ALA A 149 16.94 -9.86 -2.95
N ARG A 150 16.99 -9.83 -1.61
CA ARG A 150 17.86 -10.70 -0.80
C ARG A 150 17.67 -12.18 -1.13
N ASP A 151 16.41 -12.65 -1.10
CA ASP A 151 16.07 -14.05 -1.30
C ASP A 151 16.37 -14.51 -2.74
N LEU A 152 16.15 -13.65 -3.74
CA LEU A 152 16.53 -13.90 -5.13
C LEU A 152 18.05 -14.01 -5.29
N GLY A 153 18.80 -13.11 -4.68
CA GLY A 153 20.27 -13.15 -4.68
C GLY A 153 20.83 -14.40 -4.01
N ALA A 154 20.22 -14.85 -2.91
CA ALA A 154 20.59 -16.08 -2.23
C ALA A 154 20.28 -17.33 -3.09
N ALA A 155 19.13 -17.36 -3.78
CA ALA A 155 18.75 -18.45 -4.68
C ALA A 155 19.70 -18.57 -5.88
N LEU A 156 20.18 -17.44 -6.40
CA LEU A 156 21.15 -17.41 -7.51
C LEU A 156 22.60 -17.64 -7.07
N GLY A 157 22.90 -17.47 -5.77
CA GLY A 157 24.22 -17.72 -5.17
C GLY A 157 25.05 -16.48 -4.78
N PRO A 158 25.19 -15.42 -5.61
CA PRO A 158 26.11 -14.33 -5.31
C PRO A 158 25.58 -13.33 -4.26
N GLY A 159 24.33 -13.50 -3.80
CA GLY A 159 23.66 -12.51 -2.95
C GLY A 159 23.21 -11.29 -3.75
N ALA A 160 22.37 -10.45 -3.14
CA ALA A 160 21.88 -9.22 -3.75
C ALA A 160 21.31 -8.25 -2.71
N HIS A 161 21.11 -7.01 -3.15
CA HIS A 161 20.34 -6.00 -2.44
C HIS A 161 19.44 -5.23 -3.41
N LEU A 162 18.44 -4.53 -2.86
CA LEU A 162 17.59 -3.63 -3.61
C LEU A 162 18.29 -2.29 -3.85
N SER A 163 18.65 -1.98 -5.10
CA SER A 163 19.37 -0.76 -5.46
C SER A 163 18.47 0.36 -5.98
N GLY A 164 17.19 0.10 -6.20
CA GLY A 164 16.20 1.11 -6.57
C GLY A 164 14.78 0.57 -6.48
N LEU A 165 13.83 1.44 -6.12
CA LEU A 165 12.44 1.05 -5.96
C LEU A 165 11.48 2.17 -6.34
N VAL A 166 10.56 1.85 -7.24
CA VAL A 166 9.45 2.73 -7.61
C VAL A 166 8.14 1.97 -7.41
N ARG A 167 7.26 2.46 -6.52
CA ARG A 167 5.90 1.91 -6.40
C ARG A 167 5.01 2.50 -7.49
N THR A 168 4.70 1.73 -8.51
CA THR A 168 3.90 2.16 -9.65
C THR A 168 2.39 2.08 -9.38
N ARG A 169 1.96 1.27 -8.40
CA ARG A 169 0.54 1.14 -8.00
C ARG A 169 0.37 0.86 -6.51
N SER A 170 -0.68 1.42 -5.90
CA SER A 170 -1.17 1.03 -4.57
C SER A 170 -2.70 0.94 -4.58
N GLY A 171 -3.23 -0.29 -4.58
CA GLY A 171 -4.67 -0.52 -4.78
C GLY A 171 -5.14 0.06 -6.12
N PRO A 172 -6.17 0.92 -6.15
CA PRO A 172 -6.66 1.52 -7.39
C PRO A 172 -5.79 2.67 -7.90
N PHE A 173 -4.85 3.19 -7.10
CA PHE A 173 -4.05 4.36 -7.47
C PHE A 173 -2.80 3.99 -8.23
N ARG A 174 -2.57 4.67 -9.35
CA ARG A 174 -1.45 4.42 -10.26
C ARG A 174 -0.51 5.63 -10.33
N ILE A 175 0.73 5.39 -10.74
CA ILE A 175 1.76 6.43 -10.82
C ILE A 175 1.48 7.45 -11.92
N GLU A 176 0.77 7.02 -12.97
CA GLU A 176 0.34 7.90 -14.06
C GLU A 176 -0.63 9.00 -13.59
N ASP A 177 -1.37 8.73 -12.51
CA ASP A 177 -2.33 9.67 -11.91
C ASP A 177 -1.72 10.44 -10.71
N ALA A 178 -0.46 10.15 -10.35
CA ALA A 178 0.16 10.71 -9.17
C ALA A 178 0.69 12.12 -9.43
N ILE A 179 0.47 13.02 -8.46
CA ILE A 179 1.09 14.35 -8.44
C ILE A 179 2.37 14.31 -7.60
N THR A 180 3.45 14.89 -8.11
CA THR A 180 4.69 15.04 -7.33
C THR A 180 4.51 16.08 -6.22
N LEU A 181 5.35 16.02 -5.18
CA LEU A 181 5.28 17.01 -4.11
C LEU A 181 5.60 18.42 -4.60
N GLU A 182 6.53 18.54 -5.55
CA GLU A 182 6.92 19.81 -6.16
C GLU A 182 5.76 20.41 -6.98
N ALA A 183 5.08 19.59 -7.79
CA ALA A 183 3.91 20.01 -8.55
C ALA A 183 2.77 20.41 -7.61
N LEU A 184 2.51 19.61 -6.56
CA LEU A 184 1.49 19.91 -5.55
C LEU A 184 1.77 21.25 -4.83
N ALA A 185 3.03 21.52 -4.47
CA ALA A 185 3.44 22.75 -3.81
C ALA A 185 3.28 24.00 -4.68
N ALA A 186 3.28 23.84 -6.01
CA ALA A 186 3.10 24.92 -6.98
C ALA A 186 1.63 25.23 -7.29
N LEU A 187 0.67 24.41 -6.82
CA LEU A 187 -0.75 24.62 -7.09
C LEU A 187 -1.36 25.74 -6.24
N PRO A 188 -2.29 26.53 -6.79
CA PRO A 188 -3.09 27.47 -6.03
C PRO A 188 -4.14 26.70 -5.21
N LEU A 189 -3.80 26.34 -3.97
CA LEU A 189 -4.72 25.72 -3.03
C LEU A 189 -5.42 26.80 -2.17
N PRO A 190 -6.75 26.70 -1.95
CA PRO A 190 -7.61 25.53 -2.18
C PRO A 190 -8.26 25.43 -3.57
N GLU A 191 -8.08 26.39 -4.46
CA GLU A 191 -8.82 26.52 -5.72
C GLU A 191 -8.63 25.32 -6.65
N ALA A 192 -7.41 24.79 -6.74
CA ALA A 192 -7.09 23.62 -7.56
C ALA A 192 -7.53 22.28 -6.93
N TRP A 193 -8.03 22.27 -5.68
CA TRP A 193 -8.38 21.03 -4.98
C TRP A 193 -9.39 20.15 -5.71
N PRO A 194 -10.50 20.67 -6.28
CA PRO A 194 -11.48 19.85 -7.00
C PRO A 194 -10.91 19.12 -8.22
N GLU A 195 -9.82 19.60 -8.80
CA GLU A 195 -9.19 19.02 -9.99
C GLU A 195 -8.22 17.88 -9.64
N ILE A 196 -7.59 17.95 -8.46
CA ILE A 196 -6.57 16.97 -8.03
C ILE A 196 -7.09 15.95 -7.02
N ALA A 197 -8.19 16.27 -6.33
CA ALA A 197 -8.70 15.43 -5.26
C ALA A 197 -9.47 14.24 -5.81
N VAL A 198 -9.05 13.05 -5.40
CA VAL A 198 -9.79 11.83 -5.71
C VAL A 198 -10.94 11.64 -4.70
N PRO A 199 -12.12 11.15 -5.12
CA PRO A 199 -13.24 10.88 -4.21
C PRO A 199 -12.83 10.00 -3.01
N PRO A 200 -13.31 10.31 -1.78
CA PRO A 200 -12.94 9.56 -0.57
C PRO A 200 -13.22 8.06 -0.60
N ASP A 201 -14.19 7.64 -1.41
CA ASP A 201 -14.65 6.27 -1.61
C ASP A 201 -13.94 5.55 -2.78
N ALA A 202 -13.00 6.18 -3.46
CA ALA A 202 -12.19 5.54 -4.52
C ALA A 202 -11.56 4.20 -4.12
N PRO A 203 -11.09 3.97 -2.87
CA PRO A 203 -10.57 2.67 -2.45
C PRO A 203 -11.61 1.53 -2.41
N ILE A 204 -12.89 1.89 -2.37
CA ILE A 204 -13.99 0.96 -2.07
C ILE A 204 -15.06 0.94 -3.18
N GLN A 205 -14.69 1.32 -4.41
CA GLN A 205 -15.61 1.31 -5.56
C GLN A 205 -16.22 -0.07 -5.86
N HIS A 206 -15.56 -1.15 -5.43
CA HIS A 206 -16.05 -2.53 -5.54
C HIS A 206 -17.23 -2.84 -4.61
N LEU A 207 -17.49 -2.00 -3.59
CA LEU A 207 -18.62 -2.17 -2.69
C LEU A 207 -19.92 -1.65 -3.32
N PRO A 208 -21.07 -2.32 -3.06
CA PRO A 208 -22.38 -1.87 -3.53
C PRO A 208 -22.74 -0.49 -3.01
N THR A 209 -23.58 0.22 -3.78
CA THR A 209 -24.06 1.56 -3.47
C THR A 209 -25.40 1.52 -2.76
N LEU A 210 -25.55 2.32 -1.70
CA LEU A 210 -26.81 2.58 -0.99
C LEU A 210 -27.15 4.06 -1.13
N LEU A 211 -28.18 4.36 -1.94
CA LEU A 211 -28.71 5.72 -2.09
C LEU A 211 -29.77 5.99 -1.03
N LEU A 212 -29.60 7.06 -0.28
CA LEU A 212 -30.45 7.43 0.85
C LEU A 212 -31.33 8.63 0.49
N ASP A 213 -32.62 8.49 0.78
CA ASP A 213 -33.54 9.62 0.76
C ASP A 213 -33.21 10.64 1.89
N PRO A 214 -33.87 11.81 1.93
CA PRO A 214 -33.59 12.82 2.96
C PRO A 214 -33.82 12.36 4.41
N ASP A 215 -34.80 11.49 4.68
CA ASP A 215 -35.05 10.97 6.03
C ASP A 215 -34.00 9.95 6.45
N GLN A 216 -33.74 9.00 5.55
CA GLN A 216 -32.69 8.00 5.72
C GLN A 216 -31.32 8.65 5.91
N THR A 217 -31.03 9.72 5.17
CA THR A 217 -29.79 10.51 5.31
C THR A 217 -29.67 11.12 6.71
N ARG A 218 -30.74 11.71 7.27
CA ARG A 218 -30.73 12.23 8.64
C ARG A 218 -30.46 11.14 9.66
N ARG A 219 -31.16 10.01 9.54
CA ARG A 219 -31.00 8.84 10.41
C ARG A 219 -29.58 8.26 10.34
N TRP A 220 -29.04 8.13 9.13
CA TRP A 220 -27.68 7.65 8.88
C TRP A 220 -26.63 8.52 9.56
N ARG A 221 -26.77 9.85 9.44
CA ARG A 221 -25.85 10.81 10.08
C ARG A 221 -25.86 10.72 11.61
N GLN A 222 -26.96 10.25 12.20
CA GLN A 222 -27.09 10.00 13.64
C GLN A 222 -26.64 8.59 14.05
N GLY A 223 -26.13 7.78 13.11
CA GLY A 223 -25.70 6.40 13.38
C GLY A 223 -26.86 5.41 13.53
N LEU A 224 -28.08 5.80 13.15
CA LEU A 224 -29.25 4.94 13.27
C LEU A 224 -29.29 3.89 12.14
N PRO A 225 -29.67 2.64 12.43
CA PRO A 225 -29.82 1.61 11.42
C PRO A 225 -30.97 1.93 10.47
N LEU A 226 -30.79 1.50 9.22
CA LEU A 226 -31.80 1.57 8.16
C LEU A 226 -32.30 0.16 7.84
N PRO A 227 -33.62 -0.10 7.89
CA PRO A 227 -34.17 -1.40 7.53
C PRO A 227 -33.78 -1.82 6.11
N ALA A 228 -33.45 -3.09 5.96
CA ALA A 228 -33.13 -3.73 4.68
C ALA A 228 -33.60 -5.19 4.74
N ALA A 229 -33.59 -5.90 3.61
CA ALA A 229 -33.91 -7.32 3.58
C ALA A 229 -32.89 -8.07 2.74
N GLY A 230 -32.29 -9.11 3.31
CA GLY A 230 -31.37 -10.00 2.61
C GLY A 230 -30.04 -9.35 2.20
N VAL A 231 -29.61 -8.30 2.91
CA VAL A 231 -28.34 -7.62 2.62
C VAL A 231 -27.17 -8.26 3.37
N ALA A 232 -25.98 -8.21 2.78
CA ALA A 232 -24.76 -8.75 3.38
C ALA A 232 -23.55 -7.86 3.06
N GLY A 233 -22.48 -8.01 3.84
CA GLY A 233 -21.22 -7.32 3.60
C GLY A 233 -21.25 -5.83 3.94
N GLU A 234 -20.52 -5.05 3.15
CA GLU A 234 -20.38 -3.60 3.32
C GLU A 234 -20.93 -2.84 2.11
N CYS A 235 -21.31 -1.58 2.30
CA CYS A 235 -21.80 -0.72 1.23
C CYS A 235 -21.24 0.70 1.34
N ARG A 236 -21.29 1.44 0.23
CA ARG A 236 -21.05 2.88 0.19
C ARG A 236 -22.37 3.62 0.25
N ALA A 237 -22.57 4.47 1.25
CA ALA A 237 -23.80 5.24 1.40
C ALA A 237 -23.66 6.65 0.81
N TYR A 238 -24.69 7.10 0.08
CA TYR A 238 -24.77 8.45 -0.49
C TYR A 238 -26.14 9.06 -0.23
N GLY A 239 -26.18 10.39 -0.13
CA GLY A 239 -27.44 11.13 -0.13
C GLY A 239 -28.02 11.23 -1.54
N ALA A 240 -29.28 11.64 -1.63
CA ALA A 240 -29.94 11.94 -2.90
C ALA A 240 -29.27 13.08 -3.70
N ASP A 241 -28.45 13.90 -3.04
CA ASP A 241 -27.60 14.95 -3.62
C ASP A 241 -26.26 14.43 -4.16
N GLY A 242 -26.01 13.11 -4.10
CA GLY A 242 -24.75 12.49 -4.48
C GLY A 242 -23.65 12.64 -3.44
N ALA A 243 -23.92 13.26 -2.28
CA ALA A 243 -22.91 13.43 -1.24
C ALA A 243 -22.54 12.08 -0.62
N TRP A 244 -21.25 11.80 -0.53
CA TRP A 244 -20.76 10.60 0.16
C TRP A 244 -21.02 10.70 1.67
N LEU A 245 -21.79 9.75 2.21
CA LEU A 245 -22.21 9.72 3.62
C LEU A 245 -21.43 8.70 4.45
N GLY A 246 -20.64 7.83 3.80
CA GLY A 246 -19.75 6.90 4.48
C GLY A 246 -19.91 5.45 4.07
N ILE A 247 -19.63 4.55 5.02
CA ILE A 247 -19.63 3.10 4.84
C ILE A 247 -20.68 2.46 5.74
N GLY A 248 -21.48 1.58 5.17
CA GLY A 248 -22.41 0.71 5.88
C GLY A 248 -21.90 -0.71 6.03
N ARG A 249 -22.39 -1.40 7.06
CA ARG A 249 -22.24 -2.84 7.22
C ARG A 249 -23.60 -3.47 7.46
N ALA A 250 -23.89 -4.57 6.80
CA ALA A 250 -25.10 -5.34 7.03
C ALA A 250 -25.11 -5.90 8.47
N ALA A 251 -26.28 -5.92 9.10
CA ALA A 251 -26.49 -6.68 10.32
C ALA A 251 -26.36 -8.19 10.03
N GLU A 252 -26.02 -8.98 11.04
CA GLU A 252 -25.79 -10.43 10.88
C GLU A 252 -27.03 -11.19 10.34
N ASP A 253 -28.22 -10.70 10.70
CA ASP A 253 -29.51 -11.22 10.23
C ASP A 253 -29.91 -10.71 8.84
N GLY A 254 -29.12 -9.81 8.23
CA GLY A 254 -29.41 -9.17 6.96
C GLY A 254 -30.63 -8.24 6.96
N ALA A 255 -31.16 -7.89 8.14
CA ALA A 255 -32.39 -7.11 8.29
C ALA A 255 -32.17 -5.58 8.29
N ALA A 256 -30.92 -5.13 8.30
CA ALA A 256 -30.60 -3.71 8.32
C ALA A 256 -29.19 -3.40 7.79
N TRP A 257 -29.05 -2.19 7.27
CA TRP A 257 -27.76 -1.53 7.14
C TRP A 257 -27.45 -0.74 8.41
N ARG A 258 -26.26 -0.94 8.99
CA ARG A 258 -25.74 -0.18 10.12
C ARG A 258 -24.63 0.77 9.64
N PRO A 259 -24.67 2.06 9.99
CA PRO A 259 -23.58 2.96 9.68
C PRO A 259 -22.30 2.52 10.40
N ALA A 260 -21.27 2.12 9.66
CA ALA A 260 -19.99 1.68 10.21
C ALA A 260 -18.99 2.84 10.29
N LYS A 261 -18.97 3.71 9.27
CA LYS A 261 -18.16 4.92 9.24
C LYS A 261 -18.99 6.06 8.65
N VAL A 262 -19.46 6.99 9.46
CA VAL A 262 -20.32 8.10 9.03
C VAL A 262 -19.50 9.35 8.73
N VAL A 263 -19.73 9.99 7.60
CA VAL A 263 -19.07 11.25 7.23
C VAL A 263 -19.92 12.39 7.72
N ALA A 264 -19.38 13.16 8.68
CA ALA A 264 -19.98 14.43 9.03
C ALA A 264 -19.68 15.41 7.89
N VAL A 265 -20.73 15.94 7.26
CA VAL A 265 -20.57 17.15 6.47
C VAL A 265 -20.21 18.25 7.46
N ALA A 266 -19.12 18.97 7.22
CA ALA A 266 -18.92 20.24 7.90
C ALA A 266 -20.14 21.08 7.53
N VAL A 267 -21.00 21.36 8.51
CA VAL A 267 -22.05 22.36 8.32
C VAL A 267 -21.30 23.61 7.93
N GLY A 268 -21.35 23.96 6.64
CA GLY A 268 -20.84 25.24 6.19
C GLY A 268 -21.49 26.27 7.08
N SER A 269 -20.69 27.12 7.73
CA SER A 269 -21.22 28.37 8.25
C SER A 269 -21.90 29.03 7.05
N ALA A 270 -23.22 28.99 7.02
CA ALA A 270 -23.98 29.89 6.17
C ALA A 270 -23.43 31.28 6.50
N ALA A 271 -22.87 31.92 5.47
CA ALA A 271 -22.51 33.33 5.52
C ALA A 271 -23.79 34.16 5.75
#